data_AF-F8DGE6-F1
#
_entry.id   AF-F8DGE6-F1
#
_cell.length_a   1.000
_cell.length_b   1.000
_cell.length_c   1.000
_cell.angle_alpha   90.00
_cell.angle_beta   90.00
_cell.angle_gamma   90.00
#
_symmetry.space_group_name_H-M   'P 1'
#
loop_
_entity.id
_entity.type
_entity.pdbx_description
1 polymer ?
#
loop_
_entity_poly.entity_id
_entity_poly.type
_entity_poly.pdbx_seq_one_letter_code
_entity_poly.pdbx_strand_id
1 'polypeptide(L)'
;MMMNKNWQLKCVKAFYDIKGELDEYKEKELSTFGNNMYMLFMSGIILGFLLSFMFTTDCVGVITFLVFCYSLYQQEQVIHRLELDIYEVSECEVGEAKKKMLKRTFLQTLIVMGLAIFVAIGLWRTGLLQENKISFEMYFTFIFPLVIGLITIISFLSSFIANRRKIKVIRE
;
A
#
# COMPACT_ATOMS: atom_id res chain seq x y z
N MET A 1 -11.86 -30.87 3.18
CA MET A 1 -11.62 -29.47 3.58
C MET A 1 -10.59 -28.80 2.63
N MET A 2 -10.84 -28.79 1.30
CA MET A 2 -9.87 -28.30 0.29
C MET A 2 -10.32 -27.02 -0.45
N MET A 3 -11.60 -26.65 -0.38
CA MET A 3 -12.17 -25.54 -1.15
C MET A 3 -11.84 -24.15 -0.56
N ASN A 4 -11.66 -24.05 0.76
CA ASN A 4 -11.45 -22.77 1.45
C ASN A 4 -10.02 -22.22 1.28
N LYS A 5 -9.01 -23.12 1.18
CA LYS A 5 -7.61 -22.75 0.91
C LYS A 5 -7.45 -22.00 -0.41
N ASN A 6 -8.23 -22.38 -1.44
CA ASN A 6 -8.05 -21.85 -2.78
C ASN A 6 -8.51 -20.38 -2.91
N TRP A 7 -9.52 -19.97 -2.15
CA TRP A 7 -10.01 -18.59 -2.09
C TRP A 7 -9.07 -17.71 -1.26
N GLN A 8 -8.65 -18.18 -0.09
CA GLN A 8 -7.71 -17.46 0.77
C GLN A 8 -6.38 -17.22 0.05
N LEU A 9 -5.85 -18.26 -0.62
CA LEU A 9 -4.65 -18.15 -1.43
C LEU A 9 -4.82 -17.18 -2.59
N LYS A 10 -5.99 -17.15 -3.26
CA LYS A 10 -6.28 -16.14 -4.29
C LYS A 10 -6.32 -14.72 -3.72
N CYS A 11 -6.91 -14.53 -2.54
CA CYS A 11 -6.91 -13.24 -1.85
C CYS A 11 -5.51 -12.80 -1.44
N VAL A 12 -4.71 -13.70 -0.88
CA VAL A 12 -3.30 -13.43 -0.52
C VAL A 12 -2.51 -13.10 -1.79
N LYS A 13 -2.61 -13.90 -2.85
CA LYS A 13 -1.95 -13.59 -4.15
C LYS A 13 -2.40 -12.25 -4.71
N ALA A 14 -3.67 -11.88 -4.61
CA ALA A 14 -4.19 -10.59 -5.06
C ALA A 14 -3.71 -9.42 -4.16
N PHE A 15 -3.65 -9.64 -2.84
CA PHE A 15 -3.26 -8.64 -1.85
C PHE A 15 -1.74 -8.35 -1.90
N TYR A 16 -0.94 -9.39 -2.06
CA TYR A 16 0.51 -9.32 -2.22
C TYR A 16 0.97 -9.17 -3.67
N ASP A 17 0.04 -9.10 -4.64
CA ASP A 17 0.33 -9.11 -6.08
C ASP A 17 1.38 -10.17 -6.50
N ILE A 18 1.22 -11.40 -5.99
CA ILE A 18 2.13 -12.49 -6.28
C ILE A 18 1.72 -13.13 -7.61
N LYS A 19 2.61 -13.07 -8.60
CA LYS A 19 2.37 -13.62 -9.95
C LYS A 19 3.23 -14.83 -10.31
N GLY A 20 4.39 -14.97 -9.69
CA GLY A 20 5.23 -16.17 -9.83
C GLY A 20 4.65 -17.39 -9.12
N GLU A 21 5.19 -18.56 -9.42
CA GLU A 21 4.91 -19.77 -8.63
C GLU A 21 5.41 -19.58 -7.20
N LEU A 22 4.53 -19.87 -6.23
CA LEU A 22 4.90 -19.91 -4.82
C LEU A 22 5.53 -21.26 -4.56
N ASP A 23 6.86 -21.30 -4.67
CA ASP A 23 7.66 -22.40 -4.15
C ASP A 23 7.61 -22.41 -2.61
N GLU A 24 7.87 -23.56 -2.00
CA GLU A 24 7.80 -23.79 -0.55
C GLU A 24 8.69 -22.79 0.23
N TYR A 25 9.83 -22.41 -0.36
CA TYR A 25 10.70 -21.36 0.17
C TYR A 25 10.01 -19.99 0.23
N LYS A 26 9.30 -19.59 -0.85
CA LYS A 26 8.64 -18.29 -0.95
C LYS A 26 7.42 -18.21 -0.04
N GLU A 27 6.68 -19.31 0.12
CA GLU A 27 5.58 -19.41 1.10
C GLU A 27 6.09 -19.20 2.53
N LYS A 28 7.23 -19.80 2.87
CA LYS A 28 7.84 -19.67 4.19
C LYS A 28 8.31 -18.24 4.48
N GLU A 29 8.94 -17.56 3.50
CA GLU A 29 9.30 -16.15 3.67
C GLU A 29 8.08 -15.24 3.85
N LEU A 30 7.02 -15.43 3.06
CA LEU A 30 5.78 -14.65 3.20
C LEU A 30 5.07 -14.90 4.53
N SER A 31 5.06 -16.14 5.01
CA SER A 31 4.52 -16.47 6.33
C SER A 31 5.33 -15.81 7.45
N THR A 32 6.65 -15.82 7.34
CA THR A 32 7.56 -15.15 8.29
C THR A 32 7.35 -13.65 8.29
N PHE A 33 7.23 -13.03 7.10
CA PHE A 33 6.88 -11.62 6.95
C PHE A 33 5.54 -11.29 7.64
N GLY A 34 4.49 -12.06 7.35
CA GLY A 34 3.17 -11.87 7.94
C GLY A 34 3.21 -11.95 9.47
N ASN A 35 3.95 -12.91 10.03
CA ASN A 35 4.13 -13.04 11.47
C ASN A 35 4.89 -11.85 12.08
N ASN A 36 5.93 -11.36 11.41
CA ASN A 36 6.67 -10.17 11.84
C ASN A 36 5.79 -8.91 11.83
N MET A 37 4.98 -8.73 10.79
CA MET A 37 4.03 -7.61 10.72
C MET A 37 2.95 -7.73 11.80
N TYR A 38 2.44 -8.93 12.06
CA TYR A 38 1.51 -9.15 13.17
C TYR A 38 2.12 -8.76 14.51
N MET A 39 3.34 -9.21 14.81
CA MET A 39 4.05 -8.82 16.04
C MET A 39 4.28 -7.31 16.12
N LEU A 40 4.61 -6.65 15.00
CA LEU A 40 4.76 -5.21 14.93
C LEU A 40 3.45 -4.47 15.22
N PHE A 41 2.32 -4.93 14.66
CA PHE A 41 1.01 -4.36 14.94
C PHE A 41 0.61 -4.53 16.41
N MET A 42 0.79 -5.72 16.97
CA MET A 42 0.45 -5.97 18.38
C MET A 42 1.31 -5.13 19.33
N SER A 43 2.62 -5.08 19.09
CA SER A 43 3.53 -4.25 19.91
C SER A 43 3.26 -2.75 19.73
N GLY A 44 2.95 -2.30 18.51
CA GLY A 44 2.57 -0.92 18.23
C GLY A 44 1.28 -0.49 18.95
N ILE A 45 0.25 -1.35 18.95
CA ILE A 45 -1.00 -1.07 19.66
C ILE A 45 -0.76 -1.01 21.17
N ILE A 46 -0.01 -1.97 21.74
CA ILE A 46 0.33 -1.98 23.17
C ILE A 46 1.11 -0.72 23.55
N LEU A 47 2.14 -0.37 22.77
CA LEU A 47 2.93 0.84 22.99
C LEU A 47 2.07 2.10 22.88
N GLY A 48 1.21 2.18 21.88
CA GLY A 48 0.28 3.29 21.72
C GLY A 48 -0.67 3.42 22.90
N PHE A 49 -1.17 2.31 23.43
CA PHE A 49 -2.03 2.31 24.60
C PHE A 49 -1.30 2.81 25.86
N LEU A 50 -0.07 2.34 26.08
CA LEU A 50 0.77 2.79 27.20
C LEU A 50 1.08 4.28 27.11
N LEU A 51 1.46 4.77 25.93
CA LEU A 51 1.73 6.19 25.70
C LEU A 51 0.47 7.03 25.86
N SER A 52 -0.68 6.55 25.39
CA SER A 52 -1.95 7.25 25.60
C SER A 52 -2.29 7.40 27.08
N PHE A 53 -1.98 6.38 27.89
CA PHE A 53 -2.17 6.44 29.34
C PHE A 53 -1.21 7.44 30.01
N MET A 54 0.05 7.49 29.57
CA MET A 54 1.07 8.40 30.13
C MET A 54 0.85 9.87 29.76
N PHE A 55 0.47 10.16 28.51
CA PHE A 55 0.36 11.52 27.97
C PHE A 55 -1.08 12.03 27.88
N THR A 56 -2.07 11.25 28.33
CA THR A 56 -3.51 11.61 28.26
C THR A 56 -3.94 12.09 26.87
N THR A 57 -3.29 11.58 25.83
CA THR A 57 -3.47 11.96 24.42
C THR A 57 -3.66 10.68 23.62
N ASP A 58 -4.48 10.68 22.55
CA ASP A 58 -4.62 9.49 21.72
C ASP A 58 -3.37 9.25 20.85
N CYS A 59 -2.48 8.39 21.34
CA CYS A 59 -1.31 7.91 20.63
C CYS A 59 -1.57 6.59 19.87
N VAL A 60 -2.66 5.87 20.17
CA VAL A 60 -2.98 4.58 19.55
C VAL A 60 -3.27 4.77 18.06
N GLY A 61 -4.11 5.74 17.72
CA GLY A 61 -4.44 6.03 16.33
C GLY A 61 -3.21 6.39 15.49
N VAL A 62 -2.36 7.27 16.01
CA VAL A 62 -1.13 7.72 15.33
C VAL A 62 -0.14 6.58 15.15
N ILE A 63 0.14 5.81 16.20
CA ILE A 63 1.10 4.70 16.13
C ILE A 63 0.59 3.59 15.21
N THR A 64 -0.70 3.26 15.27
CA THR A 64 -1.31 2.27 14.38
C THR A 64 -1.20 2.70 12.92
N PHE A 65 -1.41 3.98 12.63
CA PHE A 65 -1.24 4.54 11.29
C PHE A 65 0.22 4.44 10.80
N LEU A 66 1.19 4.79 11.64
CA LEU A 66 2.62 4.69 11.31
C LEU A 66 3.05 3.23 11.06
N VAL A 67 2.62 2.30 11.91
CA VAL A 67 2.87 0.87 11.74
C VAL A 67 2.25 0.34 10.44
N PHE A 68 1.05 0.80 10.09
CA PHE A 68 0.40 0.46 8.83
C PHE A 68 1.23 0.93 7.62
N CYS A 69 1.67 2.20 7.60
CA CYS A 69 2.52 2.73 6.54
C CYS A 69 3.84 1.95 6.40
N TYR A 70 4.49 1.63 7.52
CA TYR A 70 5.72 0.85 7.53
C TYR A 70 5.51 -0.58 6.99
N SER A 71 4.38 -1.20 7.34
CA SER A 71 4.05 -2.56 6.90
C SER A 71 3.84 -2.63 5.38
N LEU A 72 3.19 -1.62 4.80
CA LEU A 72 3.04 -1.51 3.34
C LEU A 72 4.38 -1.37 2.63
N TYR A 73 5.29 -0.56 3.18
CA TYR A 73 6.65 -0.40 2.64
C TYR A 73 7.45 -1.71 2.68
N GLN A 74 7.42 -2.41 3.81
CA GLN A 74 8.11 -3.70 3.95
C GLN A 74 7.50 -4.77 3.03
N GLN A 75 6.19 -4.77 2.85
CA GLN A 75 5.52 -5.67 1.93
C GLN A 75 6.06 -5.52 0.50
N GLU A 76 6.21 -4.29 0.01
CA GLU A 76 6.76 -4.03 -1.33
C GLU A 76 8.20 -4.54 -1.49
N GLN A 77 9.04 -4.34 -0.46
CA GLN A 77 10.42 -4.85 -0.47
C GLN A 77 10.48 -6.38 -0.53
N VAL A 78 9.68 -7.07 0.29
CA VAL A 78 9.67 -8.55 0.33
C VAL A 78 9.19 -9.12 -1.00
N ILE A 79 8.14 -8.54 -1.58
CA ILE A 79 7.62 -8.96 -2.90
C ILE A 79 8.69 -8.80 -3.99
N HIS A 80 9.39 -7.66 -4.01
CA HIS A 80 10.45 -7.40 -4.98
C HIS A 80 11.66 -8.32 -4.77
N ARG A 81 12.07 -8.57 -3.51
CA ARG A 81 13.19 -9.48 -3.18
C ARG A 81 12.93 -10.91 -3.62
N LEU A 82 11.67 -11.37 -3.52
CA LEU A 82 11.26 -12.71 -3.93
C LEU A 82 10.95 -12.83 -5.43
N GLU A 83 11.13 -11.72 -6.18
CA GLU A 83 10.81 -11.59 -7.61
C GLU A 83 9.38 -12.02 -7.95
N LEU A 84 8.47 -11.89 -6.98
CA LEU A 84 7.08 -12.34 -7.13
C LEU A 84 6.26 -11.38 -8.00
N ASP A 85 6.81 -10.21 -8.29
CA ASP A 85 6.19 -9.14 -9.06
C ASP A 85 6.58 -9.13 -10.56
N ILE A 86 7.55 -9.94 -10.96
CA ILE A 86 7.99 -10.06 -12.37
C ILE A 86 6.94 -10.85 -13.15
N TYR A 87 6.52 -10.29 -14.29
CA TYR A 87 5.58 -10.90 -15.22
C TYR A 87 6.35 -11.27 -16.49
N GLU A 88 6.69 -12.55 -16.62
CA GLU A 88 7.29 -13.11 -17.83
C GLU A 88 6.18 -13.43 -18.83
N VAL A 89 6.28 -12.85 -20.02
CA VAL A 89 5.21 -12.92 -21.04
C VAL A 89 5.83 -13.19 -22.40
N SER A 90 5.25 -14.11 -23.17
CA SER A 90 5.58 -14.32 -24.57
C SER A 90 5.16 -13.12 -25.43
N GLU A 91 5.80 -12.90 -26.59
CA GLU A 91 5.52 -11.72 -27.43
C GLU A 91 4.03 -11.58 -27.82
N CYS A 92 3.30 -12.70 -27.94
CA CYS A 92 1.88 -12.74 -28.28
C CYS A 92 0.95 -12.23 -27.17
N GLU A 93 1.35 -12.30 -25.89
CA GLU A 93 0.50 -11.96 -24.74
C GLU A 93 0.77 -10.54 -24.17
N VAL A 94 1.73 -9.81 -24.76
CA VAL A 94 2.15 -8.47 -24.32
C VAL A 94 1.00 -7.46 -24.30
N GLY A 95 0.03 -7.59 -25.22
CA GLY A 95 -1.14 -6.72 -25.29
C GLY A 95 -2.07 -6.85 -24.07
N GLU A 96 -2.30 -8.08 -23.60
CA GLU A 96 -3.12 -8.35 -22.41
C GLU A 96 -2.37 -7.97 -21.13
N ALA A 97 -1.07 -8.24 -21.08
CA ALA A 97 -0.18 -7.83 -19.99
C ALA A 97 -0.24 -6.31 -19.76
N LYS A 98 -0.19 -5.50 -20.83
CA LYS A 98 -0.32 -4.04 -20.76
C LYS A 98 -1.68 -3.57 -20.24
N LYS A 99 -2.78 -4.21 -20.66
CA LYS A 99 -4.13 -3.88 -20.14
C LYS A 99 -4.26 -4.19 -18.65
N LYS A 100 -3.74 -5.34 -18.20
CA LYS A 100 -3.74 -5.75 -16.79
C LYS A 100 -2.87 -4.82 -15.94
N MET A 101 -1.69 -4.44 -16.45
CA MET A 101 -0.79 -3.44 -15.84
C MET A 101 -1.46 -2.07 -15.68
N LEU A 102 -2.19 -1.61 -16.70
CA LEU A 102 -2.87 -0.32 -16.66
C LEU A 102 -4.00 -0.30 -15.61
N LYS A 103 -4.84 -1.35 -15.57
CA LYS A 103 -5.87 -1.52 -14.53
C LYS A 103 -5.27 -1.49 -13.12
N ARG A 104 -4.12 -2.13 -12.92
CA ARG A 104 -3.40 -2.13 -11.64
C ARG A 104 -2.88 -0.73 -11.27
N THR A 105 -2.29 -0.04 -12.23
CA THR A 105 -1.78 1.34 -12.02
C THR A 105 -2.92 2.26 -11.60
N PHE A 106 -4.09 2.13 -12.22
CA PHE A 106 -5.31 2.84 -11.80
C PHE A 106 -5.73 2.49 -10.37
N LEU A 107 -5.76 1.19 -10.01
CA LEU A 107 -6.15 0.76 -8.67
C LEU A 107 -5.18 1.29 -7.59
N GLN A 108 -3.86 1.20 -7.83
CA GLN A 108 -2.84 1.75 -6.93
C GLN A 108 -2.99 3.26 -6.76
N THR A 109 -3.23 3.98 -7.86
CA THR A 109 -3.45 5.43 -7.84
C THR A 109 -4.71 5.79 -7.05
N LEU A 110 -5.80 5.03 -7.18
CA LEU A 110 -7.01 5.22 -6.39
C LEU A 110 -6.78 4.99 -4.89
N ILE A 111 -6.00 3.97 -4.51
CA ILE A 111 -5.66 3.70 -3.11
C ILE A 111 -4.84 4.86 -2.53
N VAL A 112 -3.83 5.33 -3.25
CA VAL A 112 -2.99 6.47 -2.79
C VAL A 112 -3.82 7.75 -2.68
N MET A 113 -4.70 8.01 -3.66
CA MET A 113 -5.62 9.14 -3.60
C MET A 113 -6.56 9.05 -2.38
N GLY A 114 -7.11 7.86 -2.10
CA GLY A 114 -7.95 7.61 -0.92
C GLY A 114 -7.21 7.84 0.40
N LEU A 115 -5.97 7.35 0.51
CA LEU A 115 -5.11 7.60 1.68
C LEU A 115 -4.77 9.09 1.83
N ALA A 116 -4.46 9.78 0.74
CA ALA A 116 -4.18 11.21 0.75
C ALA A 116 -5.38 12.02 1.23
N ILE A 117 -6.59 11.67 0.77
CA ILE A 117 -7.85 12.27 1.25
C ILE A 117 -8.02 12.00 2.75
N PHE A 118 -7.81 10.76 3.20
CA PHE A 118 -7.95 10.39 4.61
C PHE A 118 -6.99 11.19 5.50
N VAL A 119 -5.71 11.29 5.12
CA VAL A 119 -4.71 12.09 5.83
C VAL A 119 -5.10 13.55 5.87
N ALA A 120 -5.53 14.12 4.74
CA ALA A 120 -5.90 15.52 4.67
C ALA A 120 -7.15 15.86 5.51
N ILE A 121 -8.13 14.96 5.58
CA ILE A 121 -9.26 15.10 6.51
C ILE A 121 -8.79 14.98 7.97
N GLY A 122 -7.88 14.05 8.26
CA GLY A 122 -7.28 13.89 9.59
C GLY A 122 -6.51 15.13 10.07
N LEU A 123 -5.72 15.75 9.20
CA LEU A 123 -4.99 16.99 9.47
C LEU A 123 -5.93 18.15 9.78
N TRP A 124 -7.08 18.22 9.10
CA TRP A 124 -8.11 19.20 9.43
C TRP A 124 -8.72 18.94 10.81
N ARG A 125 -9.08 17.67 11.09
CA ARG A 125 -9.76 17.28 12.33
C ARG A 125 -8.89 17.45 13.58
N THR A 126 -7.58 17.32 13.44
CA THR A 126 -6.60 17.48 14.54
C THR A 126 -6.29 18.94 14.88
N GLY A 127 -6.80 19.92 14.11
CA GLY A 127 -6.61 21.34 14.40
C GLY A 127 -5.22 21.90 14.06
N LEU A 128 -4.27 21.06 13.64
CA LEU A 128 -2.90 21.47 13.28
C LEU A 128 -2.85 22.57 12.21
N LEU A 129 -3.83 22.59 11.31
CA LEU A 129 -3.94 23.58 10.25
C LEU A 129 -4.58 24.90 10.75
N GLN A 130 -5.38 24.83 11.80
CA GLN A 130 -6.06 25.99 12.40
C GLN A 130 -5.09 26.83 13.23
N GLU A 131 -4.09 26.20 13.87
CA GLU A 131 -2.98 26.88 14.55
C GLU A 131 -2.19 27.80 13.61
N ASN A 132 -2.13 27.46 12.32
CA ASN A 132 -1.42 28.22 11.28
C ASN A 132 -2.29 29.27 10.57
N LYS A 133 -3.48 29.61 11.11
CA LYS A 133 -4.43 30.60 10.56
C LYS A 133 -4.98 30.26 9.16
N ILE A 134 -4.92 29.00 8.74
CA ILE A 134 -5.51 28.57 7.46
C ILE A 134 -7.02 28.45 7.63
N SER A 135 -7.79 29.20 6.84
CA SER A 135 -9.25 29.13 6.87
C SER A 135 -9.76 27.82 6.24
N PHE A 136 -10.93 27.36 6.70
CA PHE A 136 -11.60 26.17 6.14
C PHE A 136 -11.77 26.27 4.62
N GLU A 137 -12.21 27.44 4.16
CA GLU A 137 -12.45 27.72 2.74
C GLU A 137 -11.17 27.67 1.91
N MET A 138 -10.07 28.24 2.41
CA MET A 138 -8.78 28.17 1.73
C MET A 138 -8.25 26.73 1.66
N TYR A 139 -8.41 25.97 2.75
CA TYR A 139 -7.95 24.60 2.81
C TYR A 139 -8.71 23.68 1.85
N PHE A 140 -10.04 23.65 1.94
CA PHE A 140 -10.84 22.70 1.14
C PHE A 140 -11.01 23.10 -0.33
N THR A 141 -10.98 24.40 -0.66
CA THR A 141 -11.19 24.86 -2.03
C THR A 141 -9.89 24.89 -2.85
N PHE A 142 -8.75 25.17 -2.21
CA PHE A 142 -7.49 25.37 -2.93
C PHE A 142 -6.41 24.37 -2.55
N ILE A 143 -6.04 24.29 -1.26
CA ILE A 143 -4.88 23.50 -0.83
C ILE A 143 -5.16 22.00 -1.02
N PHE A 144 -6.31 21.53 -0.54
CA PHE A 144 -6.71 20.13 -0.56
C PHE A 144 -6.80 19.57 -1.99
N PRO A 145 -7.53 20.18 -2.95
CA PRO A 145 -7.61 19.66 -4.32
C PRO A 145 -6.28 19.72 -5.05
N LEU A 146 -5.48 20.78 -4.82
CA LEU A 146 -4.17 20.94 -5.46
C LEU A 146 -3.19 19.87 -4.99
N VAL A 147 -3.09 19.65 -3.68
CA VAL A 147 -2.20 18.63 -3.10
C VAL A 147 -2.63 17.23 -3.53
N ILE A 148 -3.93 16.93 -3.50
CA ILE A 148 -4.43 15.63 -3.98
C ILE A 148 -4.15 15.45 -5.47
N GLY A 149 -4.39 16.49 -6.29
CA GLY A 149 -4.13 16.44 -7.72
C GLY A 149 -2.66 16.13 -8.01
N LEU A 150 -1.73 16.83 -7.35
CA LEU A 150 -0.29 16.59 -7.49
C LEU A 150 0.11 15.17 -7.05
N ILE A 151 -0.32 14.74 -5.86
CA ILE A 151 -0.03 13.40 -5.34
C ILE A 151 -0.57 12.32 -6.30
N THR A 152 -1.77 12.52 -6.83
CA THR A 152 -2.41 11.56 -7.75
C THR A 152 -1.62 11.43 -9.05
N ILE A 153 -1.19 12.55 -9.65
CA ILE A 153 -0.40 12.55 -10.89
C ILE A 153 0.96 11.87 -10.64
N ILE A 154 1.66 12.25 -9.57
CA ILE A 154 2.98 11.69 -9.22
C ILE A 154 2.85 10.18 -8.94
N SER A 155 1.82 9.78 -8.19
CA SER A 155 1.54 8.38 -7.87
C SER A 155 1.25 7.56 -9.12
N PHE A 156 0.44 8.10 -10.05
CA PHE A 156 0.14 7.42 -11.30
C PHE A 156 1.39 7.22 -12.14
N LEU A 157 2.20 8.27 -12.34
CA LEU A 157 3.44 8.18 -13.11
C LEU A 157 4.44 7.20 -12.49
N SER A 158 4.63 7.27 -11.19
CA SER A 158 5.55 6.38 -10.45
C SER A 158 5.10 4.93 -10.56
N SER A 159 3.81 4.67 -10.31
CA SER A 159 3.21 3.33 -10.41
C SER A 159 3.24 2.80 -11.85
N PHE A 160 3.02 3.65 -12.84
CA PHE A 160 3.06 3.29 -14.26
C PHE A 160 4.48 2.85 -14.67
N ILE A 161 5.50 3.63 -14.28
CA ILE A 161 6.90 3.31 -14.57
C ILE A 161 7.30 2.01 -13.85
N ALA A 162 6.97 1.87 -12.57
CA ALA A 162 7.29 0.69 -11.79
C ALA A 162 6.63 -0.57 -12.38
N ASN A 163 5.33 -0.50 -12.68
CA ASN A 163 4.59 -1.63 -13.25
C ASN A 163 5.05 -1.99 -14.67
N ARG A 164 5.52 -1.01 -15.46
CA ARG A 164 6.11 -1.26 -16.78
C ARG A 164 7.43 -2.03 -16.69
N ARG A 165 8.28 -1.69 -15.70
CA ARG A 165 9.57 -2.38 -15.47
C ARG A 165 9.40 -3.84 -15.04
N LYS A 166 8.23 -4.21 -14.52
CA LYS A 166 7.90 -5.57 -14.10
C LYS A 166 7.54 -6.52 -15.25
N ILE A 167 7.30 -6.03 -16.47
CA ILE A 167 7.02 -6.88 -17.63
C ILE A 167 8.34 -7.23 -18.33
N LYS A 168 8.75 -8.49 -18.26
CA LYS A 168 9.88 -9.03 -19.04
C LYS A 168 9.33 -9.85 -20.21
N VAL A 169 9.71 -9.48 -21.43
CA VAL A 169 9.33 -10.20 -22.64
C VAL A 169 10.42 -11.24 -22.93
N ILE A 170 10.04 -12.51 -22.98
CA ILE A 170 10.94 -13.58 -23.38
C ILE A 170 10.77 -13.77 -24.90
N ARG A 171 11.88 -13.66 -25.64
CA ARG A 171 11.93 -14.10 -27.05
C ARG A 171 12.32 -15.55 -27.06
N GLU A 172 11.41 -16.41 -27.50
CA GLU A 172 11.76 -17.75 -27.99
C GLU A 172 12.42 -17.66 -29.36
#